data_AF-A0A832EJQ4-F1
#
_entry.id   AF-A0A832EJQ4-F1
#
_cell.length_a   1.000
_cell.length_b   1.000
_cell.length_c   1.000
_cell.angle_alpha   90.00
_cell.angle_beta   90.00
_cell.angle_gamma   90.00
#
_symmetry.space_group_name_H-M   'P 1'
#
loop_
_entity.id
_entity.type
_entity.pdbx_description
1 polymer ?
#
loop_
_entity_poly.entity_id
_entity_poly.type
_entity_poly.pdbx_seq_one_letter_code
_entity_poly.pdbx_strand_id
1 'polypeptide(L)'
;MYMLIGLIPLIQDELHEPEYGHPENSARMKIPLDFLLASDLKADLKILKPEEVKISDILHRIHNPNYLRQVETVADSGGGFLDGDTYVTPGTYRAALGTAAAAVWAVREILTGKEKRIFLAGRPPGHHAEQNFGMGFCIINNTAVAAETAIVEFGLKRVAIIDWDVHHGNGTQHTFYGRDDVLFVSLHRFPFYPGSGASAEKGEGKGRNYTLNIPLPAGSDDEIYLGEFTKRVTPRLIEYRPELIIITSGFDAHTEDPLGGMRVTAEGFGLM
;
A
#
# COMPACT_ATOMS: atom_id res chain seq x y z
N MET A 1 -11.49 27.44 -3.30
CA MET A 1 -10.04 27.22 -3.43
C MET A 1 -9.87 25.72 -3.61
N TYR A 2 -9.62 25.24 -4.82
CA TYR A 2 -9.30 23.83 -5.03
C TYR A 2 -8.08 23.53 -4.15
N MET A 3 -8.23 22.60 -3.22
CA MET A 3 -7.14 22.20 -2.36
C MET A 3 -6.20 21.35 -3.21
N LEU A 4 -4.99 21.85 -3.44
CA LEU A 4 -3.94 21.09 -4.11
C LEU A 4 -3.72 19.76 -3.38
N ILE A 5 -3.58 18.68 -4.14
CA ILE A 5 -3.20 17.36 -3.61
C ILE A 5 -1.68 17.30 -3.59
N GLY A 6 -1.10 16.91 -2.45
CA GLY A 6 0.33 16.63 -2.38
C GLY A 6 0.67 15.40 -3.20
N LEU A 7 1.62 15.48 -4.13
CA LEU A 7 2.12 14.34 -4.88
C LEU A 7 3.58 14.10 -4.51
N ILE A 8 3.87 12.97 -3.89
CA ILE A 8 5.24 12.47 -3.75
C ILE A 8 5.51 11.56 -4.95
N PRO A 9 6.41 11.93 -5.86
CA PRO A 9 6.80 11.09 -6.99
C PRO A 9 7.63 9.87 -6.54
N LEU A 10 7.95 8.99 -7.48
CA LEU A 10 8.83 7.83 -7.26
C LEU A 10 10.15 8.22 -6.58
N ILE A 11 10.55 7.45 -5.56
CA ILE A 11 11.77 7.69 -4.76
C ILE A 11 12.79 6.61 -5.07
N GLN A 12 13.85 6.97 -5.78
CA GLN A 12 14.98 6.07 -6.11
C GLN A 12 14.52 4.76 -6.77
N ASP A 13 13.41 4.83 -7.49
CA ASP A 13 12.74 3.70 -8.12
C ASP A 13 13.60 3.04 -9.21
N GLU A 14 14.41 3.84 -9.89
CA GLU A 14 15.37 3.42 -10.91
C GLU A 14 16.44 2.45 -10.36
N LEU A 15 16.55 2.33 -9.04
CA LEU A 15 17.44 1.38 -8.38
C LEU A 15 16.82 -0.03 -8.27
N HIS A 16 15.51 -0.16 -8.41
CA HIS A 16 14.77 -1.42 -8.32
C HIS A 16 14.26 -1.84 -9.70
N GLU A 17 15.13 -2.37 -10.56
CA GLU A 17 14.75 -2.76 -11.92
C GLU A 17 15.00 -4.25 -12.18
N PRO A 18 14.00 -4.99 -12.68
CA PRO A 18 14.18 -6.41 -12.94
C PRO A 18 15.17 -6.62 -14.10
N GLU A 19 16.01 -7.65 -14.01
CA GLU A 19 16.97 -7.99 -15.09
C GLU A 19 16.28 -8.52 -16.36
N TYR A 20 15.03 -8.97 -16.23
CA TYR A 20 14.21 -9.55 -17.30
C TYR A 20 12.80 -8.96 -17.28
N GLY A 21 11.98 -9.33 -18.27
CA GLY A 21 10.56 -8.93 -18.28
C GLY A 21 9.82 -9.46 -17.05
N HIS A 22 9.45 -8.56 -16.15
CA HIS A 22 8.72 -8.85 -14.93
C HIS A 22 7.48 -7.94 -14.85
N PRO A 23 6.29 -8.45 -14.42
CA PRO A 23 5.08 -7.63 -14.37
C PRO A 23 5.28 -6.42 -13.47
N GLU A 24 5.90 -6.59 -12.30
CA GLU A 24 6.36 -5.47 -11.47
C GLU A 24 7.65 -4.88 -12.07
N ASN A 25 7.58 -3.66 -12.61
CA ASN A 25 8.69 -2.88 -13.16
C ASN A 25 8.39 -1.36 -13.09
N SER A 26 9.40 -0.51 -13.26
CA SER A 26 9.25 0.95 -13.10
C SER A 26 8.25 1.61 -14.03
N ALA A 27 8.06 1.06 -15.24
CA ALA A 27 7.15 1.63 -16.23
C ALA A 27 5.70 1.69 -15.73
N ARG A 28 5.32 0.79 -14.81
CA ARG A 28 3.99 0.77 -14.16
C ARG A 28 3.63 2.07 -13.47
N MET A 29 4.60 2.75 -12.87
CA MET A 29 4.37 4.02 -12.16
C MET A 29 4.93 5.22 -12.93
N LYS A 30 6.05 5.05 -13.63
CA LYS A 30 6.68 6.13 -14.38
C LYS A 30 5.80 6.63 -15.51
N ILE A 31 5.16 5.75 -16.29
CA ILE A 31 4.34 6.17 -17.44
C ILE A 31 3.09 6.95 -16.98
N PRO A 32 2.27 6.46 -16.04
CA PRO A 32 1.13 7.25 -15.55
C PRO A 32 1.54 8.56 -14.89
N LEU A 33 2.65 8.57 -14.15
CA LEU A 33 3.15 9.79 -13.50
C LEU A 33 3.63 10.84 -14.52
N ASP A 34 4.38 10.43 -15.55
CA ASP A 34 4.81 11.31 -16.63
C ASP A 34 3.60 11.89 -17.38
N PHE A 35 2.58 11.05 -17.65
CA PHE A 35 1.32 11.50 -18.26
C PHE A 35 0.58 12.51 -17.36
N LEU A 36 0.44 12.23 -16.07
CA LEU A 36 -0.20 13.11 -15.09
C LEU A 36 0.51 14.47 -15.03
N LEU A 37 1.84 14.48 -14.98
CA LEU A 37 2.66 15.69 -14.91
C LEU A 37 2.72 16.48 -16.23
N ALA A 38 2.37 15.86 -17.35
CA ALA A 38 2.22 16.52 -18.65
C ALA A 38 0.79 17.02 -18.92
N SER A 39 -0.19 16.57 -18.13
CA SER A 39 -1.61 16.94 -18.28
C SER A 39 -1.97 18.24 -17.54
N ASP A 40 -3.15 18.79 -17.84
CA ASP A 40 -3.70 19.96 -17.14
C ASP A 40 -3.95 19.71 -15.65
N LEU A 41 -4.11 18.44 -15.23
CA LEU A 41 -4.30 18.06 -13.83
C LEU A 41 -3.10 18.40 -12.94
N LYS A 42 -1.91 18.62 -13.52
CA LYS A 42 -0.75 19.10 -12.77
C LYS A 42 -1.03 20.41 -12.04
N ALA A 43 -1.92 21.25 -12.54
CA ALA A 43 -2.32 22.49 -11.87
C ALA A 43 -3.01 22.26 -10.51
N ASP A 44 -3.56 21.05 -10.29
CA ASP A 44 -4.21 20.64 -9.05
C ASP A 44 -3.24 19.88 -8.09
N LEU A 45 -1.97 19.75 -8.47
CA LEU A 45 -0.96 19.03 -7.70
C LEU A 45 0.08 19.96 -7.09
N LYS A 46 0.45 19.68 -5.84
CA LYS A 46 1.66 20.22 -5.22
C LYS A 46 2.70 19.11 -5.20
N ILE A 47 3.74 19.24 -6.01
CA ILE A 47 4.84 18.26 -6.01
C ILE A 47 5.62 18.40 -4.70
N LEU A 48 5.63 17.33 -3.92
CA LEU A 48 6.30 17.25 -2.63
C LEU A 48 7.62 16.50 -2.78
N LYS A 49 8.64 16.99 -2.10
CA LYS A 49 9.94 16.33 -1.99
C LYS A 49 10.16 15.98 -0.52
N PRO A 50 9.97 14.71 -0.12
CA PRO A 50 10.20 14.29 1.25
C PRO A 50 11.61 14.62 1.72
N GLU A 51 11.72 15.07 2.96
CA GLU A 51 13.00 15.18 3.64
C GLU A 51 13.46 13.80 4.09
N GLU A 52 14.77 13.61 4.22
CA GLU A 52 15.32 12.38 4.76
C GLU A 52 14.88 12.22 6.23
N VAL A 53 14.22 11.11 6.53
CA VAL A 53 13.72 10.80 7.88
C VAL A 53 14.28 9.47 8.34
N LYS A 54 14.73 9.42 9.60
CA LYS A 54 15.12 8.16 10.23
C LYS A 54 13.85 7.37 10.56
N ILE A 55 13.78 6.13 10.05
CA ILE A 55 12.59 5.27 10.17
C ILE A 55 12.85 3.93 10.87
N SER A 56 14.08 3.68 11.36
CA SER A 56 14.46 2.39 11.95
C SER A 56 13.50 1.91 13.05
N ASP A 57 13.06 2.83 13.91
CA ASP A 57 12.26 2.49 15.07
C ASP A 57 10.83 2.11 14.66
N ILE A 58 10.28 2.73 13.62
CA ILE A 58 9.00 2.35 13.02
C ILE A 58 9.15 1.05 12.23
N LEU A 59 10.20 0.91 11.41
CA LEU A 59 10.45 -0.29 10.63
C LEU A 59 10.54 -1.54 11.51
N HIS A 60 11.26 -1.47 12.63
CA HIS A 60 11.40 -2.60 13.55
C HIS A 60 10.11 -2.98 14.30
N ARG A 61 9.08 -2.13 14.24
CA ARG A 61 7.74 -2.46 14.77
C ARG A 61 6.89 -3.23 13.76
N ILE A 62 7.19 -3.09 12.46
CA ILE A 62 6.49 -3.78 11.38
C ILE A 62 7.22 -5.05 10.98
N HIS A 63 8.54 -4.95 10.80
CA HIS A 63 9.38 -6.02 10.29
C HIS A 63 10.43 -6.43 11.31
N ASN A 64 10.76 -7.72 11.30
CA ASN A 64 11.86 -8.26 12.07
C ASN A 64 13.19 -7.67 11.55
N PRO A 65 14.07 -7.14 12.43
CA PRO A 65 15.37 -6.62 12.01
C PRO A 65 16.24 -7.63 11.25
N ASN A 66 16.08 -8.94 11.50
CA ASN A 66 16.78 -9.98 10.76
C ASN A 66 16.32 -10.07 9.30
N TYR A 67 15.02 -9.91 9.05
CA TYR A 67 14.47 -9.89 7.70
C TYR A 67 15.01 -8.69 6.90
N LEU A 68 15.00 -7.49 7.49
CA LEU A 68 15.55 -6.30 6.83
C LEU A 68 17.04 -6.47 6.48
N ARG A 69 17.84 -7.03 7.40
CA ARG A 69 19.24 -7.38 7.13
C ARG A 69 19.41 -8.43 6.04
N GLN A 70 18.50 -9.40 5.96
CA GLN A 70 18.53 -10.39 4.90
C GLN A 70 18.30 -9.74 3.54
N VAL A 71 17.32 -8.84 3.41
CA VAL A 71 17.07 -8.09 2.17
C VAL A 71 18.29 -7.26 1.77
N GLU A 72 18.88 -6.54 2.73
CA GLU A 72 20.12 -5.77 2.52
C GLU A 72 21.27 -6.68 2.05
N THR A 73 21.46 -7.83 2.69
CA THR A 73 22.50 -8.80 2.33
C THR A 73 22.31 -9.36 0.92
N VAL A 74 21.07 -9.67 0.52
CA VAL A 74 20.76 -10.15 -0.84
C VAL A 74 21.07 -9.05 -1.86
N ALA A 75 20.65 -7.81 -1.60
CA ALA A 75 20.97 -6.67 -2.46
C ALA A 75 22.48 -6.47 -2.59
N ASP A 76 23.22 -6.41 -1.48
CA ASP A 76 24.67 -6.22 -1.45
C ASP A 76 25.45 -7.36 -2.13
N SER A 77 24.86 -8.56 -2.18
CA SER A 77 25.44 -9.73 -2.86
C SER A 77 25.18 -9.77 -4.37
N GLY A 78 24.55 -8.73 -4.93
CA GLY A 78 24.26 -8.62 -6.36
C GLY A 78 22.78 -8.77 -6.72
N GLY A 79 21.89 -9.00 -5.76
CA GLY A 79 20.47 -9.25 -6.00
C GLY A 79 20.10 -10.74 -5.93
N GLY A 80 18.86 -11.05 -6.35
CA GLY A 80 18.28 -12.39 -6.28
C GLY A 80 16.77 -12.34 -6.11
N PHE A 81 16.23 -13.26 -5.31
CA PHE A 81 14.80 -13.33 -5.02
C PHE A 81 14.58 -13.60 -3.52
N LEU A 82 13.53 -13.02 -2.94
CA LEU A 82 13.09 -13.28 -1.56
C LEU A 82 12.16 -14.50 -1.48
N ASP A 83 11.40 -14.76 -2.54
CA ASP A 83 10.56 -15.94 -2.73
C ASP A 83 10.61 -16.41 -4.19
N GLY A 84 9.54 -16.99 -4.73
CA GLY A 84 9.49 -17.48 -6.11
C GLY A 84 9.47 -16.37 -7.19
N ASP A 85 9.01 -15.16 -6.86
CA ASP A 85 8.81 -14.08 -7.83
C ASP A 85 9.10 -12.66 -7.32
N THR A 86 9.49 -12.50 -6.05
CA THR A 86 9.86 -11.22 -5.44
C THR A 86 11.34 -10.96 -5.64
N TYR A 87 11.68 -10.34 -6.76
CA TYR A 87 13.07 -10.05 -7.13
C TYR A 87 13.70 -8.92 -6.31
N VAL A 88 15.02 -8.98 -6.19
CA VAL A 88 15.88 -8.01 -5.51
C VAL A 88 17.05 -7.68 -6.42
N THR A 89 17.38 -6.40 -6.53
CA THR A 89 18.56 -5.86 -7.20
C THR A 89 19.50 -5.27 -6.15
N PRO A 90 20.73 -4.88 -6.52
CA PRO A 90 21.62 -4.13 -5.63
C PRO A 90 21.02 -2.83 -5.07
N GLY A 91 20.01 -2.28 -5.75
CA GLY A 91 19.36 -1.03 -5.38
C GLY A 91 18.03 -1.19 -4.64
N THR A 92 17.42 -2.38 -4.66
CA THR A 92 16.08 -2.63 -4.10
C THR A 92 15.95 -2.20 -2.64
N TYR A 93 16.91 -2.56 -1.79
CA TYR A 93 16.81 -2.25 -0.36
C TYR A 93 16.75 -0.74 -0.11
N ARG A 94 17.56 0.03 -0.86
CA ARG A 94 17.56 1.48 -0.79
C ARG A 94 16.24 2.08 -1.30
N ALA A 95 15.73 1.61 -2.44
CA ALA A 95 14.45 2.07 -2.99
C ALA A 95 13.28 1.79 -2.02
N ALA A 96 13.25 0.59 -1.43
CA ALA A 96 12.25 0.21 -0.43
C ALA A 96 12.31 1.09 0.83
N LEU A 97 13.51 1.36 1.35
CA LEU A 97 13.69 2.29 2.48
C LEU A 97 13.25 3.71 2.11
N GLY A 98 13.54 4.18 0.91
CA GLY A 98 13.13 5.49 0.41
C GLY A 98 11.61 5.66 0.36
N THR A 99 10.91 4.67 -0.18
CA THR A 99 9.43 4.67 -0.24
C THR A 99 8.83 4.59 1.17
N ALA A 100 9.35 3.74 2.05
CA ALA A 100 8.90 3.68 3.44
C ALA A 100 9.15 5.00 4.20
N ALA A 101 10.29 5.65 3.97
CA ALA A 101 10.61 6.96 4.55
C ALA A 101 9.67 8.06 4.05
N ALA A 102 9.33 8.05 2.77
CA ALA A 102 8.34 8.94 2.20
C ALA A 102 6.95 8.74 2.82
N ALA A 103 6.56 7.50 3.13
CA ALA A 103 5.30 7.19 3.82
C ALA A 103 5.27 7.76 5.26
N VAL A 104 6.37 7.62 6.02
CA VAL A 104 6.53 8.27 7.34
C VAL A 104 6.42 9.79 7.23
N TRP A 105 7.15 10.38 6.27
CA TRP A 105 7.13 11.83 6.05
C TRP A 105 5.73 12.34 5.68
N ALA A 106 5.02 11.63 4.79
CA ALA A 106 3.66 11.99 4.38
C ALA A 106 2.68 12.04 5.57
N VAL A 107 2.75 11.04 6.46
CA VAL A 107 1.92 11.01 7.66
C VAL A 107 2.23 12.19 8.58
N ARG A 108 3.52 12.53 8.78
CA ARG A 108 3.91 13.69 9.58
C ARG A 108 3.37 15.00 9.00
N GLU A 109 3.46 15.19 7.69
CA GLU A 109 2.97 16.42 7.04
C GLU A 109 1.43 16.54 7.13
N ILE A 110 0.71 15.42 7.02
CA ILE A 110 -0.75 15.40 7.21
C ILE A 110 -1.11 15.72 8.66
N LEU A 111 -0.51 15.03 9.63
CA LEU A 111 -0.88 15.15 11.05
C LEU A 111 -0.37 16.45 11.72
N THR A 112 0.63 17.11 11.12
CA THR A 112 1.02 18.48 11.50
C THR A 112 0.21 19.57 10.80
N GLY A 113 -0.72 19.18 9.90
CA GLY A 113 -1.63 20.09 9.22
C GLY A 113 -1.01 20.89 8.07
N LYS A 114 0.20 20.54 7.64
CA LYS A 114 0.87 21.15 6.48
C LYS A 114 0.27 20.69 5.15
N GLU A 115 -0.16 19.43 5.11
CA GLU A 115 -0.88 18.84 3.99
C GLU A 115 -2.21 18.27 4.47
N LYS A 116 -3.17 18.13 3.56
CA LYS A 116 -4.48 17.52 3.88
C LYS A 116 -4.66 16.15 3.24
N ARG A 117 -4.05 15.94 2.08
CA ARG A 117 -4.10 14.71 1.29
C ARG A 117 -2.79 14.59 0.53
N ILE A 118 -2.21 13.40 0.54
CA ILE A 118 -0.99 13.09 -0.19
C ILE A 118 -1.21 11.80 -0.98
N PHE A 119 -0.84 11.82 -2.26
CA PHE A 119 -0.63 10.63 -3.07
C PHE A 119 0.87 10.32 -3.11
N LEU A 120 1.25 9.14 -2.64
CA LEU A 120 2.63 8.63 -2.73
C LEU A 120 2.71 7.62 -3.87
N ALA A 121 3.42 7.97 -4.93
CA ALA A 121 3.79 7.02 -5.98
C ALA A 121 4.88 6.09 -5.45
N GLY A 122 4.47 5.04 -4.71
CA GLY A 122 5.38 4.12 -4.03
C GLY A 122 5.75 2.91 -4.87
N ARG A 123 7.05 2.61 -4.94
CA ARG A 123 7.61 1.40 -5.54
C ARG A 123 8.96 1.07 -4.88
N PRO A 124 9.27 -0.20 -4.53
CA PRO A 124 8.43 -1.42 -4.62
C PRO A 124 7.12 -1.35 -3.80
N PRO A 125 6.12 -2.19 -4.13
CA PRO A 125 4.86 -2.28 -3.37
C PRO A 125 5.09 -2.87 -1.96
N GLY A 126 4.03 -2.92 -1.14
CA GLY A 126 4.19 -3.27 0.28
C GLY A 126 3.16 -4.18 0.95
N HIS A 127 1.92 -4.26 0.47
CA HIS A 127 0.83 -4.86 1.28
C HIS A 127 0.94 -6.38 1.52
N HIS A 128 1.78 -7.09 0.74
CA HIS A 128 2.08 -8.51 0.94
C HIS A 128 3.30 -8.74 1.84
N ALA A 129 4.11 -7.72 2.13
CA ALA A 129 5.32 -7.87 2.93
C ALA A 129 4.96 -8.22 4.37
N GLU A 130 5.40 -9.40 4.80
CA GLU A 130 5.17 -9.95 6.13
C GLU A 130 6.22 -9.46 7.12
N GLN A 131 6.02 -9.75 8.40
CA GLN A 131 7.00 -9.38 9.43
C GLN A 131 8.39 -9.98 9.16
N ASN A 132 8.48 -11.19 8.61
CA ASN A 132 9.73 -11.95 8.50
C ASN A 132 10.18 -12.26 7.07
N PHE A 133 9.40 -11.91 6.03
CA PHE A 133 9.75 -12.21 4.65
C PHE A 133 8.99 -11.30 3.67
N GLY A 134 9.57 -11.10 2.49
CA GLY A 134 8.94 -10.42 1.36
C GLY A 134 8.30 -11.45 0.43
N MET A 135 7.16 -11.08 -0.15
CA MET A 135 6.42 -11.90 -1.10
C MET A 135 5.53 -11.01 -1.98
N GLY A 136 5.03 -11.51 -3.10
CA GLY A 136 4.10 -10.78 -3.96
C GLY A 136 4.69 -9.43 -4.40
N PHE A 137 5.97 -9.45 -4.74
CA PHE A 137 6.79 -8.30 -5.13
C PHE A 137 7.03 -7.27 -4.01
N CYS A 138 6.48 -7.49 -2.81
CA CYS A 138 6.53 -6.55 -1.70
C CYS A 138 7.76 -6.79 -0.82
N ILE A 139 8.50 -5.71 -0.55
CA ILE A 139 9.73 -5.75 0.27
C ILE A 139 9.47 -5.20 1.68
N ILE A 140 8.90 -3.99 1.77
CA ILE A 140 8.55 -3.32 3.03
C ILE A 140 7.08 -2.91 2.96
N ASN A 141 6.33 -3.14 4.04
CA ASN A 141 4.93 -2.78 4.10
C ASN A 141 4.74 -1.28 4.36
N ASN A 142 4.71 -0.51 3.26
CA ASN A 142 4.65 0.95 3.28
C ASN A 142 3.42 1.50 4.03
N THR A 143 2.25 0.87 3.88
CA THR A 143 1.01 1.33 4.53
C THR A 143 0.97 0.98 6.01
N ALA A 144 1.53 -0.17 6.40
CA ALA A 144 1.76 -0.49 7.80
C ALA A 144 2.75 0.49 8.46
N VAL A 145 3.85 0.84 7.79
CA VAL A 145 4.81 1.86 8.25
C VAL A 145 4.12 3.21 8.45
N ALA A 146 3.27 3.63 7.52
CA ALA A 146 2.49 4.86 7.65
C ALA A 146 1.53 4.81 8.86
N ALA A 147 0.75 3.74 8.99
CA ALA A 147 -0.21 3.59 10.09
C ALA A 147 0.49 3.58 11.46
N GLU A 148 1.60 2.85 11.56
CA GLU A 148 2.36 2.74 12.80
C GLU A 148 3.03 4.07 13.18
N THR A 149 3.47 4.86 12.20
CA THR A 149 3.96 6.24 12.43
C THR A 149 2.88 7.09 13.08
N ALA A 150 1.65 7.07 12.55
CA ALA A 150 0.53 7.84 13.09
C ALA A 150 0.20 7.44 14.54
N ILE A 151 0.28 6.14 14.85
CA ILE A 151 -0.03 5.62 16.18
C ILE A 151 1.07 5.93 17.18
N VAL A 152 2.34 5.70 16.82
CA VAL A 152 3.47 5.79 17.74
C VAL A 152 3.91 7.24 17.97
N GLU A 153 3.95 8.07 16.92
CA GLU A 153 4.45 9.44 17.02
C GLU A 153 3.36 10.45 17.38
N PHE A 154 2.11 10.21 16.95
CA PHE A 154 1.00 11.14 17.14
C PHE A 154 -0.09 10.58 18.06
N GLY A 155 0.03 9.34 18.53
CA GLY A 155 -0.88 8.75 19.51
C GLY A 155 -2.27 8.43 18.98
N LEU A 156 -2.47 8.39 17.66
CA LEU A 156 -3.76 8.05 17.05
C LEU A 156 -4.24 6.70 17.58
N LYS A 157 -5.56 6.59 17.77
CA LYS A 157 -6.23 5.40 18.28
C LYS A 157 -7.09 4.73 17.23
N ARG A 158 -7.34 5.40 16.10
CA ARG A 158 -8.20 4.86 15.04
C ARG A 158 -7.63 5.22 13.67
N VAL A 159 -6.77 4.36 13.12
CA VAL A 159 -6.30 4.47 11.73
C VAL A 159 -7.07 3.47 10.86
N ALA A 160 -7.56 3.87 9.70
CA ALA A 160 -8.16 2.94 8.74
C ALA A 160 -7.23 2.76 7.55
N ILE A 161 -7.04 1.50 7.14
CA ILE A 161 -6.36 1.12 5.91
C ILE A 161 -7.42 0.49 5.00
N ILE A 162 -7.63 1.08 3.83
CA ILE A 162 -8.51 0.56 2.77
C ILE A 162 -7.62 0.04 1.66
N ASP A 163 -7.70 -1.24 1.37
CA ASP A 163 -6.91 -1.91 0.35
C ASP A 163 -7.83 -2.38 -0.77
N TRP A 164 -7.68 -1.78 -1.95
CA TRP A 164 -8.43 -2.15 -3.15
C TRP A 164 -7.55 -2.76 -4.23
N ASP A 165 -6.29 -3.06 -3.92
CA ASP A 165 -5.48 -3.93 -4.78
C ASP A 165 -6.25 -5.25 -4.99
N VAL A 166 -6.17 -5.80 -6.21
CA VAL A 166 -6.94 -6.99 -6.56
C VAL A 166 -6.55 -8.20 -5.72
N HIS A 167 -5.33 -8.19 -5.16
CA HIS A 167 -4.82 -9.22 -4.28
C HIS A 167 -5.09 -8.87 -2.82
N HIS A 168 -5.36 -9.89 -2.00
CA HIS A 168 -5.51 -9.68 -0.57
C HIS A 168 -4.19 -9.21 0.07
N GLY A 169 -4.19 -8.04 0.71
CA GLY A 169 -3.06 -7.48 1.45
C GLY A 169 -2.73 -8.22 2.76
N ASN A 170 -2.30 -9.48 2.65
CA ASN A 170 -2.04 -10.38 3.78
C ASN A 170 -1.02 -9.84 4.78
N GLY A 171 0.07 -9.20 4.32
CA GLY A 171 1.09 -8.64 5.20
C GLY A 171 0.51 -7.53 6.08
N THR A 172 -0.34 -6.68 5.50
CA THR A 172 -1.04 -5.63 6.25
C THR A 172 -2.05 -6.24 7.23
N GLN A 173 -2.83 -7.24 6.79
CA GLN A 173 -3.76 -7.96 7.65
C GLN A 173 -3.05 -8.54 8.87
N HIS A 174 -1.98 -9.31 8.67
CA HIS A 174 -1.28 -10.00 9.76
C HIS A 174 -0.58 -9.03 10.72
N THR A 175 -0.04 -7.92 10.20
CA THR A 175 0.57 -6.87 11.03
C THR A 175 -0.40 -6.32 12.07
N PHE A 176 -1.69 -6.20 11.73
CA PHE A 176 -2.71 -5.59 12.60
C PHE A 176 -3.79 -6.56 13.09
N TYR A 177 -3.68 -7.87 12.84
CA TYR A 177 -4.76 -8.83 13.05
C TYR A 177 -5.28 -8.88 14.50
N GLY A 178 -4.37 -8.68 15.47
CA GLY A 178 -4.68 -8.65 16.90
C GLY A 178 -5.01 -7.28 17.48
N ARG A 179 -5.10 -6.22 16.64
CA ARG A 179 -5.13 -4.82 17.05
C ARG A 179 -6.45 -4.11 16.71
N ASP A 180 -6.92 -3.26 17.62
CA ASP A 180 -8.16 -2.47 17.48
C ASP A 180 -7.90 -0.98 17.16
N ASP A 181 -6.63 -0.57 17.15
CA ASP A 181 -6.18 0.78 16.76
C ASP A 181 -6.04 0.94 15.24
N VAL A 182 -6.15 -0.16 14.48
CA VAL A 182 -6.19 -0.19 13.01
C VAL A 182 -7.40 -0.98 12.52
N LEU A 183 -8.22 -0.36 11.68
CA LEU A 183 -9.23 -1.06 10.87
C LEU A 183 -8.62 -1.36 9.51
N PHE A 184 -8.46 -2.64 9.18
CA PHE A 184 -8.06 -3.10 7.86
C PHE A 184 -9.28 -3.53 7.05
N VAL A 185 -9.45 -2.97 5.86
CA VAL A 185 -10.49 -3.34 4.89
C VAL A 185 -9.80 -3.75 3.60
N SER A 186 -10.13 -4.92 3.07
CA SER A 186 -9.60 -5.38 1.77
C SER A 186 -10.71 -5.86 0.86
N LEU A 187 -10.78 -5.30 -0.34
CA LEU A 187 -11.61 -5.75 -1.46
C LEU A 187 -10.69 -6.41 -2.47
N HIS A 188 -10.83 -7.72 -2.67
CA HIS A 188 -9.88 -8.47 -3.47
C HIS A 188 -10.57 -9.63 -4.18
N ARG A 189 -9.98 -10.09 -5.28
CA ARG A 189 -10.44 -11.29 -5.98
C ARG A 189 -10.20 -12.52 -5.09
N PHE A 190 -11.19 -13.41 -4.99
CA PHE A 190 -11.06 -14.64 -4.19
C PHE A 190 -11.95 -15.78 -4.73
N PRO A 191 -11.49 -17.04 -4.75
CA PRO A 191 -10.14 -17.50 -4.41
C PRO A 191 -9.12 -17.06 -5.48
N PHE A 192 -8.00 -16.47 -5.05
CA PHE A 192 -6.93 -15.96 -5.90
C PHE A 192 -5.62 -15.84 -5.11
N TYR A 193 -4.51 -15.41 -5.73
CA TYR A 193 -3.28 -15.11 -4.98
C TYR A 193 -3.57 -14.05 -3.90
N PRO A 194 -3.06 -14.18 -2.67
CA PRO A 194 -2.12 -15.20 -2.16
C PRO A 194 -2.78 -16.44 -1.52
N GLY A 195 -4.11 -16.58 -1.61
CA GLY A 195 -4.89 -17.70 -1.06
C GLY A 195 -5.49 -17.45 0.33
N SER A 196 -5.25 -16.28 0.92
CA SER A 196 -5.87 -15.79 2.15
C SER A 196 -6.93 -14.72 1.85
N GLY A 197 -7.54 -14.14 2.89
CA GLY A 197 -8.55 -13.09 2.73
C GLY A 197 -9.99 -13.60 2.74
N ALA A 198 -10.23 -14.81 3.26
CA ALA A 198 -11.58 -15.31 3.39
C ALA A 198 -12.42 -14.39 4.29
N SER A 199 -13.72 -14.25 3.99
CA SER A 199 -14.64 -13.39 4.77
C SER A 199 -14.78 -13.79 6.24
N ALA A 200 -14.37 -15.00 6.61
CA ALA A 200 -14.33 -15.49 7.99
C ALA A 200 -13.11 -14.99 8.79
N GLU A 201 -12.04 -14.57 8.11
CA GLU A 201 -10.87 -13.95 8.72
C GLU A 201 -11.23 -12.52 9.14
N LYS A 202 -11.38 -12.29 10.45
CA LYS A 202 -11.96 -11.06 11.00
C LYS A 202 -11.16 -10.51 12.17
N GLY A 203 -9.86 -10.76 12.20
CA GLY A 203 -8.99 -10.42 13.33
C GLY A 203 -9.17 -11.34 14.53
N GLU A 204 -8.34 -11.14 15.55
CA GLU A 204 -8.29 -11.95 16.77
C GLU A 204 -8.07 -11.08 18.01
N GLY A 205 -8.30 -11.65 19.20
CA GLY A 205 -8.08 -10.93 20.46
C GLY A 205 -8.78 -9.58 20.50
N LYS A 206 -8.02 -8.50 20.73
CA LYS A 206 -8.54 -7.13 20.71
C LYS A 206 -8.94 -6.68 19.31
N GLY A 207 -8.23 -7.11 18.27
CA GLY A 207 -8.51 -6.81 16.86
C GLY A 207 -9.70 -7.57 16.26
N ARG A 208 -10.43 -8.36 17.05
CA ARG A 208 -11.62 -9.05 16.55
C ARG A 208 -12.67 -8.05 16.02
N ASN A 209 -13.05 -8.24 14.76
CA ASN A 209 -13.90 -7.37 13.93
C ASN A 209 -13.23 -6.08 13.42
N TYR A 210 -11.92 -5.94 13.55
CA TYR A 210 -11.13 -4.84 12.95
C TYR A 210 -10.43 -5.24 11.64
N THR A 211 -10.72 -6.43 11.14
CA THR A 211 -10.44 -6.85 9.76
C THR A 211 -11.74 -7.11 9.03
N LEU A 212 -11.91 -6.46 7.88
CA LEU A 212 -13.05 -6.62 6.97
C LEU A 212 -12.55 -7.08 5.61
N ASN A 213 -12.56 -8.39 5.40
CA ASN A 213 -12.33 -8.96 4.08
C ASN A 213 -13.62 -9.00 3.25
N ILE A 214 -13.49 -8.56 2.01
CA ILE A 214 -14.53 -8.51 0.99
C ILE A 214 -14.02 -9.32 -0.22
N PRO A 215 -14.09 -10.66 -0.14
CA PRO A 215 -13.72 -11.54 -1.25
C PRO A 215 -14.73 -11.38 -2.41
N LEU A 216 -14.22 -11.03 -3.58
CA LEU A 216 -15.01 -10.79 -4.79
C LEU A 216 -14.75 -11.87 -5.85
N PRO A 217 -15.78 -12.32 -6.59
CA PRO A 217 -15.57 -13.23 -7.71
C PRO A 217 -14.79 -12.56 -8.84
N ALA A 218 -14.07 -13.37 -9.62
CA ALA A 218 -13.40 -12.92 -10.83
C ALA A 218 -14.36 -12.19 -11.77
N GLY A 219 -13.87 -11.13 -12.41
CA GLY A 219 -14.68 -10.28 -13.27
C GLY A 219 -15.67 -9.41 -12.50
N SER A 220 -15.46 -9.09 -11.23
CA SER A 220 -16.28 -8.03 -10.63
C SER A 220 -15.92 -6.67 -11.24
N ASP A 221 -16.92 -5.85 -11.51
CA ASP A 221 -16.83 -4.55 -12.17
C ASP A 221 -17.20 -3.40 -11.20
N ASP A 222 -17.26 -2.18 -11.73
CA ASP A 222 -17.55 -0.96 -10.98
C ASP A 222 -18.81 -1.07 -10.11
N GLU A 223 -19.90 -1.67 -10.62
CA GLU A 223 -21.15 -1.81 -9.88
C GLU A 223 -20.96 -2.63 -8.60
N ILE A 224 -20.19 -3.72 -8.70
CA ILE A 224 -19.92 -4.59 -7.56
C ILE A 224 -19.02 -3.89 -6.54
N TYR A 225 -17.92 -3.27 -6.98
CA TYR A 225 -17.02 -2.54 -6.07
C TYR A 225 -17.76 -1.41 -5.35
N LEU A 226 -18.46 -0.53 -6.09
CA LEU A 226 -19.23 0.57 -5.52
C LEU A 226 -20.38 0.08 -4.63
N GLY A 227 -20.97 -1.07 -4.98
CA GLY A 227 -21.95 -1.77 -4.16
C GLY A 227 -21.39 -2.17 -2.80
N GLU A 228 -20.19 -2.75 -2.74
CA GLU A 228 -19.53 -3.11 -1.49
C GLU A 228 -19.06 -1.89 -0.70
N PHE A 229 -18.63 -0.81 -1.38
CA PHE A 229 -18.36 0.46 -0.73
C PHE A 229 -19.59 1.00 0.00
N THR A 230 -20.73 1.02 -0.69
CA THR A 230 -22.00 1.51 -0.13
C THR A 230 -22.52 0.63 1.00
N LYS A 231 -22.44 -0.69 0.84
CA LYS A 231 -23.05 -1.66 1.77
C LYS A 231 -22.19 -1.98 2.98
N ARG A 232 -20.86 -1.93 2.86
CA ARG A 232 -19.93 -2.45 3.88
C ARG A 232 -18.79 -1.51 4.22
N VAL A 233 -18.05 -0.98 3.24
CA VAL A 233 -16.86 -0.14 3.52
C VAL A 233 -17.27 1.16 4.21
N THR A 234 -18.12 1.97 3.57
CA THR A 234 -18.54 3.28 4.09
C THR A 234 -19.24 3.16 5.45
N PRO A 235 -20.22 2.26 5.66
CA PRO A 235 -20.80 2.05 7.00
C PRO A 235 -19.75 1.70 8.05
N ARG A 236 -18.79 0.82 7.73
CA ARG A 236 -17.74 0.41 8.67
C ARG A 236 -16.81 1.57 9.02
N LEU A 237 -16.45 2.42 8.05
CA LEU A 237 -15.65 3.62 8.29
C LEU A 237 -16.40 4.64 9.16
N ILE A 238 -17.70 4.85 8.91
CA ILE A 238 -18.54 5.74 9.72
C ILE A 238 -18.61 5.25 11.16
N GLU A 239 -18.80 3.95 11.38
CA GLU A 239 -18.81 3.35 12.71
C GLU A 239 -17.46 3.52 13.41
N TYR A 240 -16.37 3.22 12.70
CA TYR A 240 -15.02 3.27 13.25
C TYR A 240 -14.53 4.71 13.52
N ARG A 241 -14.99 5.70 12.76
CA ARG A 241 -14.58 7.12 12.87
C ARG A 241 -13.04 7.26 12.87
N PRO A 242 -12.37 6.88 11.77
CA PRO A 242 -10.93 6.97 11.67
C PRO A 242 -10.45 8.42 11.79
N GLU A 243 -9.29 8.57 12.42
CA GLU A 243 -8.55 9.83 12.57
C GLU A 243 -7.61 10.07 11.38
N LEU A 244 -7.23 8.97 10.70
CA LEU A 244 -6.46 8.96 9.46
C LEU A 244 -6.97 7.80 8.59
N ILE A 245 -7.11 8.04 7.29
CA ILE A 245 -7.39 7.02 6.28
C ILE A 245 -6.15 6.89 5.39
N ILE A 246 -5.68 5.66 5.22
CA ILE A 246 -4.61 5.27 4.30
C ILE A 246 -5.24 4.35 3.26
N ILE A 247 -4.93 4.58 1.98
CA ILE A 247 -5.43 3.75 0.89
C ILE A 247 -4.23 3.00 0.29
N THR A 248 -4.25 1.67 0.34
CA THR A 248 -3.37 0.84 -0.49
C THR A 248 -4.00 0.81 -1.89
N SER A 249 -3.49 1.66 -2.78
CA SER A 249 -4.11 1.90 -4.09
C SER A 249 -3.47 1.09 -5.22
N GLY A 250 -3.69 -0.23 -5.22
CA GLY A 250 -3.42 -1.06 -6.40
C GLY A 250 -4.38 -0.74 -7.54
N PHE A 251 -3.93 -0.80 -8.79
CA PHE A 251 -4.79 -0.57 -9.97
C PHE A 251 -4.93 -1.81 -10.84
N ASP A 252 -4.53 -2.97 -10.33
CA ASP A 252 -4.58 -4.26 -11.01
C ASP A 252 -5.97 -4.90 -11.04
N ALA A 253 -6.96 -4.29 -10.38
CA ALA A 253 -8.37 -4.58 -10.65
C ALA A 253 -8.89 -3.94 -11.96
N HIS A 254 -8.07 -3.12 -12.64
CA HIS A 254 -8.46 -2.48 -13.89
C HIS A 254 -8.79 -3.51 -14.98
N THR A 255 -9.76 -3.21 -15.84
CA THR A 255 -10.24 -4.13 -16.89
C THR A 255 -9.19 -4.53 -17.93
N GLU A 256 -8.10 -3.77 -18.03
CA GLU A 256 -6.96 -4.05 -18.93
C GLU A 256 -5.76 -4.66 -18.21
N ASP A 257 -5.85 -4.93 -16.91
CA ASP A 257 -4.74 -5.53 -16.16
C ASP A 257 -4.56 -7.02 -16.54
N PRO A 258 -3.33 -7.46 -16.84
CA PRO A 258 -3.06 -8.84 -17.27
C PRO A 258 -3.07 -9.86 -16.12
N LEU A 259 -3.04 -9.43 -14.86
CA LEU A 259 -2.94 -10.28 -13.67
C LEU A 259 -4.27 -10.36 -12.90
N GLY A 260 -4.97 -9.25 -12.70
CA GLY A 260 -6.08 -9.21 -11.74
C GLY A 260 -7.34 -9.94 -12.17
N GLY A 261 -7.71 -9.87 -13.45
CA GLY A 261 -8.91 -10.54 -13.99
C GLY A 261 -10.22 -9.99 -13.45
N MET A 262 -10.25 -8.69 -13.14
CA MET A 262 -11.44 -7.92 -12.75
C MET A 262 -11.83 -6.97 -13.89
N ARG A 263 -12.88 -6.17 -13.70
CA ARG A 263 -13.41 -5.26 -14.74
C ARG A 263 -13.66 -3.85 -14.20
N VAL A 264 -12.82 -3.38 -13.29
CA VAL A 264 -12.92 -2.01 -12.77
C VAL A 264 -12.43 -1.04 -13.85
N THR A 265 -13.12 0.06 -14.07
CA THR A 265 -12.70 1.11 -15.01
C THR A 265 -11.97 2.23 -14.27
N ALA A 266 -11.27 3.10 -15.01
CA ALA A 266 -10.70 4.32 -14.43
C ALA A 266 -11.76 5.21 -13.73
N GLU A 267 -13.00 5.23 -14.24
CA GLU A 267 -14.12 5.93 -13.59
C GLU A 267 -14.53 5.25 -12.28
N GLY A 268 -14.56 3.91 -12.25
CA GLY A 268 -14.79 3.13 -11.04
C GLY A 268 -13.80 3.47 -9.93
N PHE A 269 -12.49 3.51 -10.24
CA PHE A 269 -11.47 3.96 -9.28
C PHE A 269 -11.66 5.43 -8.85
N GLY A 270 -12.13 6.30 -9.74
CA GLY A 270 -12.41 7.70 -9.40
C GLY A 270 -13.62 7.90 -8.49
N LEU A 271 -14.55 6.94 -8.46
CA LEU A 271 -15.76 6.97 -7.62
C LEU A 271 -15.56 6.33 -6.24
N MET A 272 -14.62 5.39 -6.10
CA MET A 272 -14.23 4.76 -4.83
C MET A 272 -13.44 5.72 -3.92
#